data_AF-A0A7Y2Z0R7-F1
#
_entry.id   AF-A0A7Y2Z0R7-F1
#
_cell.length_a   1.000
_cell.length_b   1.000
_cell.length_c   1.000
_cell.angle_alpha   90.00
_cell.angle_beta   90.00
_cell.angle_gamma   90.00
#
_symmetry.space_group_name_H-M   'P 1'
#
loop_
_entity.id
_entity.type
_entity.pdbx_description
1 polymer ?
#
loop_
_entity_poly.entity_id
_entity_poly.type
_entity_poly.pdbx_seq_one_letter_code
_entity_poly.pdbx_strand_id
1 'polypeptide(L)'
;MLSGDAEDALRILESLPVASNKDKGLRAMALHSIGRPSEAQAVIDAMLTDDGGATYTGEISFHRALYYEWIGERDLAFSHLEQALEAKHQPMACVLGEPLLYPLHDDPRWLTLLERIGLLPYWLEAL
;
A
#
# COMPACT_ATOMS: atom_id res chain seq x y z
N MET A 1 -12.64 14.92 -12.30
CA MET A 1 -13.36 13.63 -12.31
C MET A 1 -13.02 12.78 -11.07
N LEU A 2 -11.77 12.77 -10.59
CA LEU A 2 -11.36 11.97 -9.42
C LEU A 2 -11.88 12.42 -8.04
N SER A 3 -12.20 13.71 -7.83
CA SER A 3 -12.58 14.22 -6.50
C SER A 3 -13.93 13.66 -6.01
N GLY A 4 -14.95 13.65 -6.88
CA GLY A 4 -16.30 13.15 -6.53
C GLY A 4 -16.31 11.68 -6.09
N ASP A 5 -15.54 10.84 -6.80
CA ASP A 5 -15.41 9.43 -6.45
C ASP A 5 -14.66 9.23 -5.11
N ALA A 6 -13.68 10.10 -4.81
CA ALA A 6 -12.93 10.05 -3.56
C ALA A 6 -13.75 10.53 -2.35
N GLU A 7 -14.58 11.57 -2.52
CA GLU A 7 -15.52 12.03 -1.48
C GLU A 7 -16.54 10.93 -1.13
N ASP A 8 -17.10 10.26 -2.14
CA ASP A 8 -18.04 9.16 -1.93
C ASP A 8 -17.37 7.93 -1.29
N ALA A 9 -16.16 7.58 -1.74
CA ALA A 9 -15.38 6.52 -1.13
C ALA A 9 -15.11 6.82 0.36
N LEU A 10 -14.72 8.05 0.69
CA LEU A 10 -14.46 8.46 2.07
C LEU A 10 -15.71 8.30 2.94
N ARG A 11 -16.87 8.76 2.46
CA ARG A 11 -18.15 8.62 3.18
C ARG A 11 -18.50 7.16 3.47
N ILE A 12 -18.27 6.27 2.51
CA ILE A 12 -18.50 4.83 2.70
C ILE A 12 -17.56 4.28 3.78
N LEU A 13 -16.26 4.58 3.66
CA LEU A 13 -15.23 4.09 4.59
C LEU A 13 -15.45 4.59 6.02
N GLU A 14 -15.94 5.82 6.20
CA GLU A 14 -16.25 6.40 7.52
C GLU A 14 -17.51 5.79 8.16
N SER A 15 -18.38 5.16 7.37
CA SER A 15 -19.57 4.47 7.88
C SER A 15 -19.28 3.05 8.41
N LEU A 16 -18.06 2.54 8.19
CA LEU A 16 -17.70 1.18 8.60
C LEU A 16 -17.39 1.13 10.11
N PRO A 17 -18.02 0.21 10.88
CA PRO A 17 -17.88 0.15 12.34
C PRO A 17 -16.51 -0.33 12.83
N VAL A 18 -15.79 -1.11 12.02
CA VAL A 18 -14.39 -1.51 12.28
C VAL A 18 -13.66 -1.49 10.94
N ALA A 19 -12.63 -0.64 10.81
CA ALA A 19 -11.85 -0.51 9.59
C ALA A 19 -10.66 -1.48 9.61
N SER A 20 -10.56 -2.34 8.59
CA SER A 20 -9.35 -3.13 8.33
C SER A 20 -8.17 -2.22 7.94
N ASN A 21 -6.95 -2.75 7.92
CA ASN A 21 -5.80 -1.96 7.45
C ASN A 21 -5.93 -1.57 5.97
N LYS A 22 -6.57 -2.42 5.17
CA LYS A 22 -6.98 -2.07 3.81
C LYS A 22 -7.92 -0.85 3.80
N ASP A 23 -8.97 -0.86 4.61
CA ASP A 23 -9.94 0.25 4.67
C ASP A 23 -9.28 1.55 5.13
N LYS A 24 -8.38 1.47 6.12
CA LYS A 24 -7.59 2.61 6.57
C LYS A 24 -6.69 3.14 5.45
N GLY A 25 -6.04 2.27 4.66
CA GLY A 25 -5.22 2.67 3.52
C GLY A 25 -6.03 3.39 2.44
N LEU A 26 -7.19 2.83 2.07
CA LEU A 26 -8.12 3.46 1.13
C LEU A 26 -8.65 4.80 1.65
N ARG A 27 -8.91 4.89 2.97
CA ARG A 27 -9.34 6.14 3.60
C ARG A 27 -8.27 7.21 3.50
N ALA A 28 -7.01 6.86 3.74
CA ALA A 28 -5.89 7.78 3.59
C ALA A 28 -5.74 8.27 2.14
N MET A 29 -5.85 7.38 1.16
CA MET A 29 -5.83 7.76 -0.27
C MET A 29 -6.98 8.71 -0.63
N ALA A 30 -8.20 8.42 -0.17
CA ALA A 30 -9.36 9.28 -0.40
C ALA A 30 -9.16 10.67 0.24
N LEU A 31 -8.73 10.72 1.50
CA LEU A 31 -8.41 11.97 2.21
C LEU A 31 -7.35 12.79 1.47
N HIS A 32 -6.26 12.17 1.02
CA HIS A 32 -5.22 12.86 0.27
C HIS A 32 -5.76 13.41 -1.06
N SER A 33 -6.56 12.63 -1.78
CA SER A 33 -7.13 13.00 -3.08
C SER A 33 -8.08 14.19 -3.02
N ILE A 34 -8.70 14.44 -1.87
CA ILE A 34 -9.60 15.59 -1.63
C ILE A 34 -8.90 16.75 -0.91
N GLY A 35 -7.56 16.74 -0.86
CA GLY A 35 -6.77 17.84 -0.31
C GLY A 35 -6.66 17.86 1.21
N ARG A 36 -6.80 16.70 1.88
CA ARG A 36 -6.65 16.53 3.34
C ARG A 36 -5.43 15.66 3.70
N PRO A 37 -4.20 16.00 3.27
CA PRO A 37 -3.02 15.16 3.44
C PRO A 37 -2.62 14.95 4.90
N SER A 38 -2.82 15.93 5.78
CA SER A 38 -2.51 15.78 7.21
C SER A 38 -3.39 14.72 7.89
N GLU A 39 -4.66 14.63 7.48
CA GLU A 39 -5.58 13.62 8.00
C GLU A 39 -5.31 12.25 7.39
N ALA A 40 -4.94 12.20 6.11
CA ALA A 40 -4.45 10.98 5.48
C ALA A 40 -3.25 10.40 6.22
N GLN A 41 -2.26 11.24 6.53
CA GLN A 41 -1.07 10.83 7.27
C GLN A 41 -1.41 10.34 8.69
N ALA A 42 -2.33 11.01 9.39
CA ALA A 42 -2.77 10.57 10.72
C ALA A 42 -3.42 9.18 10.69
N VAL A 43 -4.18 8.84 9.64
CA VAL A 43 -4.74 7.48 9.46
C VAL A 43 -3.64 6.44 9.25
N ILE A 44 -2.63 6.77 8.45
CA ILE A 44 -1.48 5.89 8.18
C ILE A 44 -0.63 5.67 9.43
N ASP A 45 -0.34 6.72 10.19
CA ASP A 45 0.44 6.63 11.42
C ASP A 45 -0.29 5.82 12.50
N ALA A 46 -1.62 5.93 12.56
CA ALA A 46 -2.46 5.16 13.48
C ALA A 46 -2.54 3.65 13.15
N MET A 47 -2.07 3.20 11.98
CA MET A 47 -1.96 1.76 11.70
C MET A 47 -0.91 1.09 12.59
N LEU A 48 0.08 1.83 13.09
CA LEU A 48 1.22 1.29 13.86
C LEU A 48 0.91 0.92 15.31
N THR A 49 -0.26 1.28 15.83
CA THR A 49 -0.54 1.25 17.27
C THR A 49 -1.14 -0.06 17.79
N ASP A 50 -1.25 -1.09 16.96
CA ASP A 50 -1.90 -2.34 17.32
C ASP A 50 -0.88 -3.49 17.21
N ASP A 51 -0.66 -4.18 18.31
CA ASP A 51 0.52 -4.98 18.66
C ASP A 51 0.42 -6.45 18.21
N GLY A 52 -0.28 -6.70 17.10
CA GLY A 52 -0.66 -8.03 16.59
C GLY A 52 0.46 -8.95 16.06
N GLY A 53 1.74 -8.61 16.25
CA GLY A 53 2.90 -9.42 15.86
C GLY A 53 3.35 -9.28 14.38
N ALA A 54 4.32 -10.11 13.95
CA ALA A 54 5.01 -9.94 12.66
C ALA A 54 4.08 -9.99 11.42
N THR A 55 3.09 -10.90 11.39
CA THR A 55 2.10 -10.97 10.30
C THR A 55 1.29 -9.68 10.20
N TYR A 56 0.96 -9.08 11.35
CA TYR A 56 0.26 -7.81 11.46
C TYR A 56 1.12 -6.65 10.95
N THR A 57 2.42 -6.64 11.30
CA THR A 57 3.41 -5.68 10.78
C THR A 57 3.54 -5.75 9.25
N GLY A 58 3.51 -6.96 8.69
CA GLY A 58 3.61 -7.18 7.25
C GLY A 58 2.43 -6.60 6.45
N GLU A 59 1.21 -6.81 6.94
CA GLU A 59 -0.02 -6.29 6.33
C GLU A 59 -0.06 -4.76 6.36
N ILE A 60 0.28 -4.17 7.51
CA ILE A 60 0.39 -2.72 7.67
C ILE A 60 1.41 -2.16 6.68
N SER A 61 2.59 -2.78 6.60
CA SER A 61 3.66 -2.31 5.71
C SER A 61 3.21 -2.36 4.25
N PHE A 62 2.52 -3.42 3.84
CA PHE A 62 1.98 -3.52 2.48
C PHE A 62 0.99 -2.39 2.18
N HIS A 63 -0.02 -2.16 3.04
CA HIS A 63 -1.00 -1.09 2.81
C HIS A 63 -0.40 0.32 2.88
N ARG A 64 0.63 0.53 3.71
CA ARG A 64 1.39 1.78 3.72
C ARG A 64 2.14 2.00 2.42
N ALA A 65 2.74 0.95 1.84
CA ALA A 65 3.39 1.06 0.54
C ALA A 65 2.40 1.50 -0.55
N LEU A 66 1.19 0.94 -0.57
CA LEU A 66 0.16 1.34 -1.53
C LEU A 66 -0.19 2.82 -1.39
N TYR A 67 -0.35 3.31 -0.15
CA TYR A 67 -0.61 4.72 0.10
C TYR A 67 0.54 5.61 -0.38
N TYR A 68 1.79 5.27 -0.05
CA TYR A 68 2.94 6.06 -0.46
C TYR A 68 3.11 6.09 -1.97
N GLU A 69 2.85 4.99 -2.68
CA GLU A 69 2.86 5.01 -4.14
C GLU A 69 1.71 5.88 -4.69
N TRP A 70 0.51 5.79 -4.12
CA TRP A 70 -0.63 6.62 -4.53
C TRP A 70 -0.33 8.12 -4.47
N ILE A 71 0.44 8.57 -3.47
CA ILE A 71 0.80 9.99 -3.31
C ILE A 71 2.10 10.37 -4.02
N GLY A 72 2.76 9.43 -4.71
CA GLY A 72 4.00 9.66 -5.45
C GLY A 72 5.28 9.60 -4.62
N GLU A 73 5.20 9.19 -3.35
CA GLU A 73 6.34 9.02 -2.44
C GLU A 73 7.00 7.66 -2.62
N ARG A 74 7.55 7.46 -3.82
CA ARG A 74 8.03 6.15 -4.30
C ARG A 74 9.10 5.50 -3.42
N ASP A 75 9.99 6.30 -2.86
CA ASP A 75 11.05 5.80 -1.96
C ASP A 75 10.47 5.21 -0.67
N LEU A 76 9.41 5.84 -0.14
CA LEU A 76 8.69 5.32 1.02
C LEU A 76 7.88 4.07 0.64
N ALA A 77 7.32 4.02 -0.57
CA ALA A 77 6.63 2.83 -1.06
C ALA A 77 7.55 1.60 -1.06
N PHE A 78 8.75 1.71 -1.66
CA PHE A 78 9.72 0.62 -1.65
C PHE A 78 10.17 0.23 -0.24
N SER A 79 10.49 1.20 0.62
CA SER A 79 10.88 0.94 2.01
C SER A 79 9.83 0.09 2.74
N HIS A 80 8.55 0.37 2.51
CA HIS A 80 7.46 -0.38 3.12
C HIS A 80 7.21 -1.75 2.46
N LEU A 81 7.43 -1.90 1.14
CA LEU A 81 7.41 -3.23 0.50
C LEU A 81 8.51 -4.14 1.03
N GLU A 82 9.69 -3.60 1.29
CA GLU A 82 10.79 -4.35 1.89
C GLU A 82 10.46 -4.80 3.33
N GLN A 83 9.87 -3.91 4.13
CA GLN A 83 9.39 -4.27 5.48
C GLN A 83 8.33 -5.39 5.43
N ALA A 84 7.38 -5.31 4.48
CA ALA A 84 6.38 -6.35 4.28
C ALA A 84 7.01 -7.70 3.88
N LEU A 85 8.05 -7.66 3.05
CA LEU A 85 8.82 -8.85 2.65
C LEU A 85 9.57 -9.47 3.84
N GLU A 86 10.23 -8.67 4.66
CA GLU A 86 10.96 -9.13 5.84
C GLU A 86 10.04 -9.76 6.89
N ALA A 87 8.84 -9.20 7.04
CA ALA A 87 7.77 -9.75 7.86
C ALA A 87 7.15 -11.05 7.30
N LYS A 88 7.62 -11.52 6.13
CA LYS A 88 7.10 -12.69 5.41
C LYS A 88 5.60 -12.61 5.15
N HIS A 89 5.12 -11.41 4.83
CA HIS A 89 3.71 -11.17 4.58
C HIS A 89 3.25 -11.94 3.32
N GLN A 90 2.28 -12.85 3.46
CA GLN A 90 1.85 -13.75 2.38
C GLN A 90 1.38 -13.03 1.10
N PRO A 91 0.62 -11.91 1.17
CA PRO A 91 0.25 -11.11 0.00
C PRO A 91 1.40 -10.57 -0.86
N MET A 92 2.66 -10.62 -0.42
CA MET A 92 3.80 -10.25 -1.28
C MET A 92 3.90 -11.11 -2.54
N ALA A 93 3.36 -12.33 -2.54
CA ALA A 93 3.26 -13.16 -3.75
C ALA A 93 2.29 -12.58 -4.80
N CYS A 94 1.36 -11.72 -4.39
CA CYS A 94 0.36 -11.09 -5.26
C CYS A 94 0.80 -9.71 -5.78
N VAL A 95 2.03 -9.27 -5.49
CA VAL A 95 2.52 -7.91 -5.81
C VAL A 95 2.43 -7.58 -7.30
N LEU A 96 2.59 -8.58 -8.17
CA LEU A 96 2.46 -8.44 -9.63
C LEU A 96 1.03 -8.08 -10.08
N GLY A 97 0.03 -8.48 -9.30
CA GLY A 97 -1.38 -8.29 -9.61
C GLY A 97 -2.00 -7.04 -8.99
N GLU A 98 -1.24 -6.26 -8.22
CA GLU A 98 -1.74 -5.08 -7.51
C GLU A 98 -1.64 -3.83 -8.40
N PRO A 99 -2.77 -3.27 -8.91
CA PRO A 99 -2.73 -2.17 -9.87
C PRO A 99 -2.10 -0.88 -9.31
N LEU A 100 -2.17 -0.67 -7.99
CA LEU A 100 -1.54 0.49 -7.35
C LEU A 100 -0.01 0.45 -7.41
N LEU A 101 0.58 -0.73 -7.65
CA LEU A 101 2.02 -0.90 -7.78
C LEU A 101 2.49 -0.94 -9.23
N TYR A 102 1.59 -0.92 -10.22
CA TYR A 102 1.98 -0.90 -11.63
C TYR A 102 2.92 0.25 -11.99
N PRO A 103 2.77 1.47 -11.45
CA PRO A 103 3.72 2.54 -11.74
C PRO A 103 5.15 2.26 -11.22
N LEU A 104 5.33 1.31 -10.29
CA LEU A 104 6.66 0.88 -9.84
C LEU A 104 7.38 -0.01 -10.83
N HIS A 105 6.67 -0.62 -11.80
CA HIS A 105 7.25 -1.61 -12.70
C HIS A 105 8.39 -1.04 -13.56
N ASP A 106 8.39 0.27 -13.81
CA ASP A 106 9.43 0.97 -14.57
C ASP A 106 10.64 1.40 -13.71
N ASP A 107 10.56 1.25 -12.39
CA ASP A 107 11.66 1.57 -11.47
C ASP A 107 12.64 0.38 -11.39
N PRO A 108 13.96 0.59 -11.54
CA PRO A 108 14.94 -0.50 -11.52
C PRO A 108 14.92 -1.31 -10.21
N ARG A 109 14.47 -0.72 -9.09
CA ARG A 109 14.32 -1.43 -7.80
C ARG A 109 13.23 -2.48 -7.84
N TRP A 110 12.29 -2.41 -8.78
CA TRP A 110 11.25 -3.41 -8.97
C TRP A 110 11.83 -4.79 -9.24
N LEU A 111 12.81 -4.88 -10.14
CA LEU A 111 13.46 -6.16 -10.47
C LEU A 111 14.18 -6.74 -9.25
N THR A 112 14.84 -5.89 -8.46
CA THR A 112 15.49 -6.30 -7.20
C THR A 112 14.48 -6.81 -6.17
N LEU A 113 13.32 -6.14 -6.04
CA LEU A 113 12.23 -6.60 -5.18
C LEU A 113 11.73 -7.98 -5.62
N LEU A 114 11.45 -8.16 -6.92
CA LEU A 114 10.97 -9.43 -7.47
C LEU A 114 11.99 -10.56 -7.33
N GLU A 115 13.29 -10.27 -7.44
CA GLU A 115 14.35 -11.25 -7.19
C GLU A 115 14.27 -11.78 -5.76
N ARG A 116 14.14 -10.88 -4.77
CA ARG A 116 14.04 -11.25 -3.35
C ARG A 116 12.75 -12.01 -3.02
N ILE A 117 11.65 -11.74 -3.72
CA ILE A 117 10.38 -12.47 -3.56
C ILE A 117 10.44 -13.84 -4.27
N GLY A 118 11.34 -14.02 -5.25
CA GLY A 118 11.43 -15.22 -6.09
C GLY A 118 10.49 -15.19 -7.30
N LEU A 119 10.02 -14.00 -7.70
CA LEU A 119 9.11 -13.79 -8.82
C LEU A 119 9.79 -13.28 -10.09
N LEU A 120 11.07 -12.88 -10.02
CA LEU A 120 11.79 -12.32 -11.16
C LEU A 120 11.76 -13.19 -12.43
N PRO A 121 11.95 -14.53 -12.38
CA PRO A 121 11.88 -15.36 -13.59
C PRO A 121 10.53 -15.26 -14.32
N TYR A 122 9.43 -15.31 -13.57
CA TYR A 122 8.08 -15.22 -14.14
C TYR A 122 7.78 -13.85 -14.74
N TRP A 123 8.35 -12.79 -14.16
CA TRP A 123 8.24 -11.44 -14.70
C TRP A 123 8.96 -11.31 -16.05
N LEU A 124 10.18 -11.83 -16.15
CA LEU A 124 10.97 -11.76 -17.38
C LEU A 124 10.38 -12.58 -18.53
N GLU A 125 9.65 -13.67 -18.23
CA GLU A 125 8.93 -14.46 -19.23
C GLU A 125 7.67 -13.76 -19.78
N ALA A 126 7.13 -12.78 -19.05
CA ALA A 126 5.89 -12.08 -19.39
C ALA A 126 6.11 -10.77 -20.19
N LEU A 127 7.36 -10.33 -20.35
CA LEU A 127 7.76 -9.14 -21.14
C LEU A 127 7.90 -9.46 -22.63
#